data_AF-A0A1U7N1P7-F1
#
_entry.id   AF-A0A1U7N1P7-F1
#
_cell.length_a   1.000
_cell.length_b   1.000
_cell.length_c   1.000
_cell.angle_alpha   90.00
_cell.angle_beta   90.00
_cell.angle_gamma   90.00
#
_symmetry.space_group_name_H-M   'P 1'
#
loop_
_entity.id
_entity.type
_entity.pdbx_description
1 polymer ?
#
loop_
_entity_poly.entity_id
_entity_poly.type
_entity_poly.pdbx_seq_one_letter_code
_entity_poly.pdbx_strand_id
1 'polypeptide(L)'
;MRKSKAFYGSTTNSLIAYQDHPSADQQEYLSARFDEIFGRCYLHHPTSSNALNQFRQNLEQLLRVLDKPNIPLHNNAAFSDIREFVTRRKISGGTRSEAGLQARDTM
;
A
#
# COMPACT_ATOMS: atom_id res chain seq x y z
N MET A 1 -21.23 -15.29 -9.87
CA MET A 1 -20.98 -15.21 -8.41
C MET A 1 -20.59 -13.77 -8.05
N ARG A 2 -21.50 -12.99 -7.43
CA ARG A 2 -21.23 -11.62 -7.00
C ARG A 2 -20.43 -11.68 -5.70
N LYS A 3 -19.11 -11.45 -5.74
CA LYS A 3 -18.32 -11.33 -4.51
C LYS A 3 -18.76 -10.06 -3.78
N SER A 4 -19.08 -10.25 -2.51
CA SER A 4 -19.35 -9.24 -1.48
C SER A 4 -18.59 -7.93 -1.72
N LYS A 5 -19.31 -6.89 -2.12
CA LYS A 5 -18.82 -5.50 -2.16
C LYS A 5 -18.58 -4.94 -0.74
N ALA A 6 -19.13 -5.63 0.27
CA ALA A 6 -19.00 -5.27 1.69
C ALA A 6 -17.66 -5.71 2.32
N PHE A 7 -16.97 -6.71 1.76
CA PHE A 7 -15.82 -7.35 2.42
C PHE A 7 -14.53 -6.50 2.41
N TYR A 8 -14.31 -5.72 1.35
CA TYR A 8 -13.10 -4.89 1.23
C TYR A 8 -13.26 -3.48 1.79
N GLY A 9 -14.49 -2.94 1.81
CA GLY A 9 -14.77 -1.59 2.33
C GLY A 9 -14.80 -1.51 3.87
N SER A 10 -15.10 -2.62 4.55
CA SER A 10 -15.22 -2.61 6.01
C SER A 10 -13.89 -2.46 6.73
N THR A 11 -12.85 -3.20 6.32
CA THR A 11 -11.53 -3.16 6.98
C THR A 11 -10.87 -1.79 6.87
N THR A 12 -10.95 -1.14 5.71
CA THR A 12 -10.37 0.20 5.51
C THR A 12 -11.05 1.25 6.37
N ASN A 13 -12.38 1.20 6.47
CA ASN A 13 -13.13 2.11 7.35
C ASN A 13 -12.82 1.87 8.83
N SER A 14 -12.64 0.62 9.25
CA SER A 14 -12.18 0.29 10.60
C SER A 14 -10.77 0.81 10.88
N LEU A 15 -9.87 0.78 9.89
CA LEU A 15 -8.51 1.32 10.01
C LEU A 15 -8.51 2.85 10.16
N ILE A 16 -9.37 3.54 9.39
CA ILE A 16 -9.56 5.00 9.50
C ILE A 16 -10.13 5.36 10.87
N ALA A 17 -11.15 4.63 11.35
CA ALA A 17 -11.71 4.87 12.68
C ALA A 17 -10.70 4.60 13.80
N TYR A 18 -9.84 3.58 13.66
CA TYR A 18 -8.77 3.28 14.60
C TYR A 18 -7.72 4.40 14.69
N GLN A 19 -7.43 5.07 13.57
CA GLN A 19 -6.52 6.22 13.55
C GLN A 19 -7.03 7.38 14.42
N ASP A 20 -8.34 7.63 14.43
CA ASP A 20 -8.96 8.68 15.25
C ASP A 20 -9.05 8.29 16.74
N HIS A 21 -9.29 7.01 17.04
CA HIS A 21 -9.37 6.51 18.41
C HIS A 21 -8.72 5.13 18.57
N PRO A 22 -7.38 5.08 18.78
CA PRO A 22 -6.68 3.82 18.93
C PRO A 22 -7.00 3.16 20.28
N SER A 23 -7.35 1.88 20.23
CA SER A 23 -7.66 1.05 21.41
C SER A 23 -7.04 -0.33 21.25
N ALA A 24 -6.60 -0.93 22.36
CA ALA A 24 -5.98 -2.26 22.38
C ALA A 24 -6.90 -3.33 21.75
N ASP A 25 -8.19 -3.30 22.07
CA ASP A 25 -9.17 -4.25 21.53
C ASP A 25 -9.32 -4.12 20.00
N GLN A 26 -9.27 -2.89 19.49
CA GLN A 26 -9.35 -2.63 18.05
C GLN A 26 -8.05 -3.02 17.35
N GLN A 27 -6.90 -2.82 17.98
CA GLN A 27 -5.60 -3.26 17.45
C GLN A 27 -5.57 -4.79 17.28
N GLU A 28 -6.01 -5.54 18.29
CA GLU A 28 -6.07 -7.01 18.22
C GLU A 28 -7.06 -7.48 17.15
N TYR A 29 -8.26 -6.86 17.10
CA TYR A 29 -9.24 -7.13 16.06
C TYR A 29 -8.68 -6.89 14.66
N LEU A 30 -8.04 -5.73 14.42
CA LEU A 30 -7.47 -5.38 13.13
C LEU A 30 -6.33 -6.33 12.74
N SER A 31 -5.46 -6.70 13.68
CA SER A 31 -4.38 -7.67 13.44
C SER A 31 -4.94 -9.02 12.99
N ALA A 32 -5.92 -9.57 13.72
CA ALA A 32 -6.56 -10.83 13.36
C ALA A 32 -7.26 -10.76 11.99
N ARG A 33 -7.87 -9.60 11.67
CA ARG A 33 -8.50 -9.36 10.36
C ARG A 33 -7.46 -9.28 9.23
N PHE A 34 -6.29 -8.69 9.47
CA PHE A 34 -5.18 -8.72 8.52
C PHE A 34 -4.74 -10.16 8.25
N ASP A 35 -4.51 -10.95 9.29
CA ASP A 35 -4.12 -12.36 9.15
C ASP A 35 -5.17 -13.19 8.40
N GLU A 36 -6.46 -12.96 8.63
CA GLU A 36 -7.52 -13.64 7.89
C GLU A 36 -7.53 -13.30 6.40
N ILE A 37 -7.29 -12.03 6.05
CA ILE A 37 -7.31 -11.58 4.64
C ILE A 37 -6.07 -12.10 3.91
N PHE A 38 -4.89 -11.94 4.50
CA PHE A 38 -3.62 -12.28 3.87
C PHE A 38 -3.26 -13.77 4.05
N GLY A 39 -3.84 -14.47 5.01
CA GLY A 39 -3.71 -15.92 5.20
C GLY A 39 -4.45 -16.77 4.15
N ARG A 40 -5.38 -16.17 3.39
CA ARG A 40 -6.08 -16.88 2.30
C ARG A 40 -5.16 -17.18 1.13
N CYS A 41 -5.20 -18.39 0.61
CA CYS A 41 -4.45 -18.78 -0.59
C CYS A 41 -5.42 -19.03 -1.75
N TYR A 42 -5.24 -18.34 -2.88
CA TYR A 42 -6.08 -18.51 -4.07
C TYR A 42 -5.38 -19.40 -5.08
N LEU A 43 -5.57 -20.71 -4.95
CA LEU A 43 -4.93 -21.77 -5.76
C LEU A 43 -5.08 -21.58 -7.29
N HIS A 44 -6.16 -20.93 -7.74
CA HIS A 44 -6.44 -20.73 -9.17
C HIS A 44 -6.11 -19.32 -9.70
N HIS A 45 -5.44 -18.48 -8.90
CA HIS A 45 -5.08 -17.11 -9.28
C HIS A 45 -3.58 -16.83 -8.99
N PRO A 46 -2.67 -17.29 -9.87
CA PRO A 46 -1.23 -17.23 -9.61
C PRO A 46 -0.70 -15.81 -9.38
N THR A 47 -1.18 -14.82 -10.14
CA THR A 47 -0.80 -13.40 -9.95
C THR A 47 -1.20 -12.87 -8.57
N SER A 48 -2.41 -13.21 -8.10
CA SER A 48 -2.89 -12.83 -6.78
C SER A 48 -2.13 -13.55 -5.67
N SER A 49 -1.77 -14.81 -5.88
CA SER A 49 -0.98 -15.59 -4.92
C SER A 49 0.44 -15.04 -4.74
N ASN A 50 1.08 -14.56 -5.81
CA ASN A 50 2.39 -13.91 -5.70
C ASN A 50 2.32 -12.61 -4.91
N ALA A 51 1.33 -11.75 -5.18
CA ALA A 51 1.12 -10.53 -4.41
C ALA A 51 0.89 -10.85 -2.93
N LEU A 52 0.02 -11.82 -2.62
CA LEU A 52 -0.25 -12.25 -1.24
C LEU A 52 1.00 -12.78 -0.53
N ASN A 53 1.88 -13.51 -1.23
CA ASN A 53 3.15 -13.97 -0.67
C ASN A 53 4.07 -12.79 -0.33
N GLN A 54 4.15 -11.76 -1.18
CA GLN A 54 4.90 -10.55 -0.86
C GLN A 54 4.30 -9.81 0.36
N PHE A 55 2.97 -9.75 0.46
CA PHE A 55 2.31 -9.18 1.64
C PHE A 55 2.66 -9.97 2.91
N ARG A 56 2.62 -11.30 2.87
CA ARG A 56 2.99 -12.17 4.00
C ARG A 56 4.45 -11.96 4.44
N GLN A 57 5.37 -11.83 3.50
CA GLN A 57 6.78 -11.56 3.78
C GLN A 57 7.00 -10.20 4.45
N ASN A 58 6.09 -9.24 4.25
CA ASN A 58 6.15 -7.89 4.80
C ASN A 58 5.08 -7.63 5.87
N LEU A 59 4.42 -8.66 6.39
CA LEU A 59 3.25 -8.52 7.25
C LEU A 59 3.59 -7.77 8.54
N GLU A 60 4.73 -8.08 9.16
CA GLU A 60 5.24 -7.36 10.33
C GLU A 60 5.44 -5.87 10.06
N GLN A 61 5.90 -5.49 8.86
CA GLN A 61 6.08 -4.08 8.49
C GLN A 61 4.74 -3.38 8.27
N LEU A 62 3.76 -4.08 7.71
CA LEU A 62 2.42 -3.56 7.47
C LEU A 62 1.65 -3.34 8.78
N LEU A 63 1.82 -4.23 9.76
CA LEU A 63 1.17 -4.09 11.07
C LEU A 63 1.74 -2.97 11.94
N ARG A 64 2.94 -2.43 11.64
CA ARG A 64 3.50 -1.26 12.37
C ARG A 64 2.61 -0.03 12.32
N VAL A 65 1.69 0.04 11.35
CA VAL A 65 0.69 1.12 11.28
C VAL A 65 -0.23 1.13 12.50
N LEU A 66 -0.45 -0.03 13.12
CA LEU A 66 -1.23 -0.15 14.35
C LEU A 66 -0.47 0.38 15.57
N ASP A 67 0.86 0.27 15.58
CA ASP A 67 1.73 0.81 16.63
C ASP A 67 1.91 2.33 16.53
N LYS A 68 1.73 2.89 15.32
CA LYS A 68 1.90 4.32 15.03
C LYS A 68 0.68 4.88 14.28
N PRO A 69 -0.49 4.97 14.95
CA PRO A 69 -1.74 5.42 14.31
C PRO A 69 -1.67 6.86 13.78
N ASN A 70 -0.76 7.69 14.30
CA ASN A 70 -0.56 9.07 13.82
C ASN A 70 0.05 9.15 12.41
N ILE A 71 0.61 8.06 11.87
CA ILE A 71 1.15 8.04 10.51
C ILE A 71 -0.01 7.96 9.51
N PRO A 72 -0.05 8.81 8.47
CA PRO A 72 -1.08 8.73 7.46
C PRO A 72 -1.14 7.35 6.79
N LEU A 73 -2.36 6.82 6.62
CA LEU A 73 -2.61 5.55 5.93
C LEU A 73 -2.42 5.62 4.41
N HIS A 74 -2.08 6.80 3.88
CA HIS A 74 -1.80 7.05 2.48
C HIS A 74 -0.40 7.62 2.29
N ASN A 75 0.16 7.42 1.11
CA ASN A 75 1.48 7.91 0.70
C ASN A 75 1.38 9.08 -0.31
N ASN A 76 0.30 9.88 -0.25
CA ASN A 76 0.04 10.98 -1.18
C ASN A 76 1.20 11.98 -1.29
N ALA A 77 1.90 12.28 -0.18
CA ALA A 77 3.06 13.16 -0.17
C ALA A 77 4.20 12.57 -1.02
N ALA A 78 4.63 11.35 -0.71
CA ALA A 78 5.68 10.67 -1.47
C ALA A 78 5.33 10.50 -2.97
N PHE A 79 4.07 10.22 -3.29
CA PHE A 79 3.63 10.17 -4.69
C PHE A 79 3.67 11.53 -5.38
N SER A 80 3.33 12.61 -4.66
CA SER A 80 3.43 13.97 -5.18
C SER A 80 4.89 14.33 -5.47
N ASP A 81 5.80 13.99 -4.55
CA ASP A 81 7.24 14.27 -4.69
C ASP A 81 7.84 13.60 -5.93
N ILE A 82 7.42 12.37 -6.25
CA ILE A 82 7.90 11.61 -7.42
C ILE A 82 7.19 12.02 -8.72
N ARG A 83 6.04 12.70 -8.63
CA ARG A 83 5.17 12.96 -9.79
C ARG A 83 5.86 13.82 -10.84
N GLU A 84 6.60 14.83 -10.44
CA GLU A 84 7.33 15.69 -11.37
C GLU A 84 8.34 14.86 -12.17
N PHE A 85 9.17 14.08 -11.48
CA PHE A 85 10.16 13.20 -12.10
C PHE A 85 9.55 12.23 -13.11
N VAL A 86 8.48 11.52 -12.72
CA VAL A 86 7.80 10.55 -13.61
C VAL A 86 7.14 11.25 -14.80
N THR A 87 6.59 12.44 -14.60
CA THR A 87 5.95 13.22 -15.67
C THR A 87 7.00 13.68 -16.68
N ARG A 88 8.12 14.22 -16.21
CA ARG A 88 9.26 14.64 -17.05
C ARG A 88 9.79 13.47 -17.88
N ARG A 89 10.02 12.31 -17.26
CA ARG A 89 10.46 11.08 -17.95
C ARG A 89 9.48 10.61 -19.02
N LYS A 90 8.17 10.74 -18.76
CA LYS A 90 7.11 10.35 -19.71
C LYS A 90 7.08 11.29 -20.92
N ILE A 91 7.23 12.59 -20.72
CA ILE A 91 7.24 13.60 -21.78
C ILE A 91 8.53 13.50 -22.62
N SER A 92 9.69 13.26 -21.98
CA SER A 92 10.99 13.22 -22.67
C SER A 92 11.24 11.94 -23.49
N GLY A 93 10.39 10.91 -23.36
CA GLY A 93 10.55 9.63 -24.07
C GLY A 93 11.78 8.82 -23.63
N GLY A 94 12.32 9.09 -22.43
CA GLY A 94 13.58 8.51 -21.94
C GLY A 94 14.81 9.39 -22.17
N THR A 95 15.99 8.81 -22.15
CA THR A 95 17.29 9.49 -22.38
C THR A 95 17.90 9.04 -23.70
N ARG A 96 18.05 9.98 -24.64
CA ARG A 96 18.77 9.76 -25.92
C ARG A 96 20.22 10.23 -25.88
N SER A 97 20.65 10.91 -24.81
CA SER A 97 22.01 11.39 -24.59
C SER A 97 22.29 11.57 -23.09
N GLU A 98 23.58 11.59 -22.74
CA GLU A 98 24.08 11.81 -21.37
C GLU A 98 23.73 13.21 -20.83
N ALA A 99 23.75 14.24 -21.69
CA ALA A 99 23.28 15.58 -21.34
C ALA A 99 21.78 15.59 -20.98
N GLY A 100 20.97 14.78 -21.69
CA GLY A 100 19.55 14.61 -21.36
C GLY A 100 19.30 13.83 -20.05
N LEU A 101 20.24 12.97 -19.65
CA LEU A 101 20.22 12.28 -18.36
C LEU A 101 20.51 13.26 -17.22
N GLN A 102 21.59 14.05 -17.33
CA GLN A 102 21.94 15.07 -16.32
C GLN A 102 20.83 16.13 -16.19
N ALA A 103 20.29 16.65 -17.28
CA ALA A 103 19.19 17.62 -17.22
C ALA A 103 17.90 17.04 -16.59
N ARG A 104 17.73 15.71 -16.61
CA ARG A 104 16.62 15.02 -15.94
C ARG A 104 16.86 14.80 -14.45
N ASP A 105 18.10 14.50 -14.06
CA ASP A 105 18.46 13.99 -12.73
C ASP A 105 19.04 15.04 -11.75
N THR A 106 19.34 16.27 -12.21
CA THR A 106 20.06 17.30 -11.41
C THR A 106 19.18 18.44 -10.86
N MET A 107 17.94 18.16 -10.45
CA MET A 107 17.09 19.14 -9.72
C MET A 107 16.75 18.63 -8.33
#